data_AF-A0A6B2UJP7-F1
#
_entry.id   AF-A0A6B2UJP7-F1
#
_cell.length_a   1.000
_cell.length_b   1.000
_cell.length_c   1.000
_cell.angle_alpha   90.00
_cell.angle_beta   90.00
_cell.angle_gamma   90.00
#
_symmetry.space_group_name_H-M   'P 1'
#
loop_
_entity.id
_entity.type
_entity.pdbx_description
1 polymer ?
#
loop_
_entity_poly.entity_id
_entity_poly.type
_entity_poly.pdbx_seq_one_letter_code
_entity_poly.pdbx_strand_id
1 'polypeptide(L)'
;MSTPLFHAASAALGSEPGAAAPAGLPTADEIAAALDRAVHPTRYVITLPAGLPLLNSNQRTHHHDKRRLTKRLREAATEAVQECPSLLDALAAARPGPLFERAHVLGILRPATRRRADPANWYPSFKAVIDGLVDAGLLDDDDHTRLVGPDMRLGTPVKGAQLALIIRGLAPGEQWPDLDVKGIAA
;
A
#
# COMPACT_ATOMS: atom_id res chain seq x y z
N MET A 1 16.21 -80.87 31.83
CA MET A 1 16.34 -81.21 30.40
C MET A 1 15.61 -80.15 29.59
N SER A 2 16.28 -79.66 28.55
CA SER A 2 15.78 -78.90 27.38
C SER A 2 14.97 -77.62 27.54
N THR A 3 15.56 -76.54 27.04
CA THR A 3 14.95 -75.36 26.42
C THR A 3 13.91 -75.76 25.35
N PRO A 4 12.97 -74.87 24.97
CA PRO A 4 13.27 -74.02 23.81
C PRO A 4 12.76 -72.56 23.87
N LEU A 5 13.35 -71.78 22.96
CA LEU A 5 13.08 -70.40 22.53
C LEU A 5 11.59 -70.11 22.28
N PHE A 6 11.16 -68.85 22.47
CA PHE A 6 10.54 -68.04 21.41
C PHE A 6 10.54 -66.54 21.74
N HIS A 7 10.64 -65.76 20.67
CA HIS A 7 10.86 -64.31 20.53
C HIS A 7 9.55 -63.52 20.71
N ALA A 8 9.55 -62.35 21.37
CA ALA A 8 8.50 -61.35 21.19
C ALA A 8 8.91 -59.92 21.60
N ALA A 9 8.98 -59.07 20.57
CA ALA A 9 8.55 -57.67 20.48
C ALA A 9 9.14 -56.60 21.43
N SER A 10 9.99 -55.77 20.83
CA SER A 10 10.34 -54.40 21.23
C SER A 10 9.07 -53.53 21.35
N ALA A 11 8.82 -53.00 22.55
CA ALA A 11 7.80 -51.98 22.79
C ALA A 11 8.41 -50.58 22.59
N ALA A 12 7.83 -49.84 21.65
CA ALA A 12 8.18 -48.47 21.32
C ALA A 12 7.98 -47.53 22.52
N LEU A 13 9.05 -46.87 22.94
CA LEU A 13 8.98 -45.62 23.70
C LEU A 13 8.69 -44.50 22.70
N GLY A 14 7.48 -43.95 22.79
CA GLY A 14 7.06 -42.81 22.01
C GLY A 14 7.96 -41.60 22.26
N SER A 15 8.46 -41.02 21.17
CA SER A 15 9.01 -39.67 21.18
C SER A 15 7.85 -38.68 21.20
N GLU A 16 7.66 -38.00 22.33
CA GLU A 16 6.82 -36.80 22.42
C GLU A 16 7.31 -35.75 21.40
N PRO A 17 6.42 -35.12 20.61
CA PRO A 17 6.81 -34.02 19.74
C PRO A 17 7.25 -32.84 20.59
N GLY A 18 8.50 -32.39 20.36
CA GLY A 18 9.10 -31.26 21.05
C GLY A 18 8.17 -30.05 21.06
N ALA A 19 7.89 -29.56 22.26
CA ALA A 19 7.13 -28.34 22.50
C ALA A 19 7.70 -27.20 21.63
N ALA A 20 6.90 -26.76 20.67
CA ALA A 20 7.19 -25.54 19.93
C ALA A 20 7.38 -24.40 20.94
N ALA A 21 8.53 -23.74 20.88
CA ALA A 21 8.83 -22.58 21.70
C ALA A 21 7.68 -21.56 21.58
N PRO A 22 7.25 -20.92 22.67
CA PRO A 22 6.16 -19.94 22.60
C PRO A 22 6.59 -18.80 21.68
N ALA A 23 5.79 -18.53 20.65
CA ALA A 23 5.94 -17.33 19.84
C ALA A 23 6.01 -16.12 20.80
N GLY A 24 7.07 -15.32 20.68
CA GLY A 24 7.27 -14.14 21.53
C GLY A 24 6.08 -13.20 21.45
N LEU A 25 5.83 -12.45 22.54
CA LEU A 25 4.80 -11.41 22.56
C LEU A 25 5.01 -10.44 21.37
N PRO A 26 3.94 -10.08 20.64
CA PRO A 26 4.07 -9.20 19.49
C PRO A 26 4.59 -7.82 19.91
N THR A 27 5.46 -7.25 19.09
CA THR A 27 6.03 -5.91 19.25
C THR A 27 4.97 -4.81 19.13
N ALA A 28 5.28 -3.60 19.62
CA ALA A 28 4.37 -2.46 19.51
C ALA A 28 4.02 -2.12 18.05
N ASP A 29 4.98 -2.28 17.11
CA ASP A 29 4.76 -2.06 15.69
C ASP A 29 3.86 -3.16 15.08
N GLU A 30 4.01 -4.42 15.51
CA GLU A 30 3.15 -5.52 15.08
C GLU A 30 1.71 -5.36 15.62
N ILE A 31 1.57 -4.93 16.88
CA ILE A 31 0.26 -4.61 17.47
C ILE A 31 -0.37 -3.41 16.75
N ALA A 32 0.39 -2.34 16.50
CA ALA A 32 -0.10 -1.17 15.78
C ALA A 32 -0.53 -1.52 14.35
N ALA A 33 0.26 -2.33 13.63
CA ALA A 33 -0.10 -2.81 12.30
C ALA A 33 -1.32 -3.75 12.31
N ALA A 34 -1.46 -4.60 13.34
CA ALA A 34 -2.62 -5.47 13.49
C ALA A 34 -3.90 -4.67 13.79
N LEU A 35 -3.82 -3.68 14.69
CA LEU A 35 -4.91 -2.76 14.98
C LEU A 35 -5.27 -1.90 13.75
N ASP A 36 -4.27 -1.39 13.02
CA ASP A 36 -4.48 -0.63 11.78
C ASP A 36 -5.19 -1.47 10.72
N ARG A 37 -4.82 -2.74 10.54
CA ARG A 37 -5.54 -3.67 9.64
C ARG A 37 -6.95 -4.00 10.13
N ALA A 38 -7.16 -4.10 11.45
CA ALA A 38 -8.49 -4.38 12.00
C ALA A 38 -9.44 -3.18 11.81
N VAL A 39 -8.92 -1.96 11.89
CA VAL A 39 -9.68 -0.70 11.77
C VAL A 39 -9.81 -0.24 10.30
N HIS A 40 -8.82 -0.56 9.46
CA HIS A 40 -8.78 -0.23 8.05
C HIS A 40 -8.43 -1.47 7.21
N PRO A 41 -9.37 -2.45 7.09
CA PRO A 41 -9.10 -3.75 6.47
C PRO A 41 -8.69 -3.66 4.98
N THR A 42 -8.89 -2.51 4.35
CA THR A 42 -8.64 -2.23 2.93
C THR A 42 -7.54 -1.20 2.70
N ARG A 43 -6.59 -1.06 3.64
CA ARG A 43 -5.50 -0.08 3.56
C ARG A 43 -4.21 -0.69 3.04
N TYR A 44 -3.61 -0.04 2.04
CA TYR A 44 -2.30 -0.39 1.51
C TYR A 44 -1.36 0.83 1.47
N VAL A 45 -0.07 0.57 1.67
CA VAL A 45 0.99 1.58 1.55
C VAL A 45 1.83 1.26 0.33
N ILE A 46 1.86 2.18 -0.63
CA ILE A 46 2.58 2.05 -1.89
C ILE A 46 3.70 3.08 -1.89
N THR A 47 4.94 2.61 -1.85
CA THR A 47 6.12 3.47 -1.81
C THR A 47 6.85 3.38 -3.14
N LEU A 48 7.01 4.51 -3.83
CA LEU A 48 7.81 4.55 -5.05
C LEU A 48 9.31 4.56 -4.72
N PRO A 49 10.19 4.20 -5.67
CA PRO A 49 11.64 4.30 -5.47
C PRO A 49 12.07 5.74 -5.11
N ALA A 50 13.00 5.86 -4.16
CA ALA A 50 13.62 7.14 -3.83
C ALA A 50 14.53 7.61 -4.97
N GLY A 51 14.62 8.94 -5.19
CA GLY A 51 15.42 9.51 -6.28
C GLY A 51 14.71 9.54 -7.64
N LEU A 52 13.46 9.06 -7.71
CA LEU A 52 12.66 9.14 -8.93
C LEU A 52 12.42 10.62 -9.31
N PRO A 53 12.70 11.03 -10.55
CA PRO A 53 12.40 12.39 -11.00
C PRO A 53 10.90 12.71 -10.87
N LEU A 54 10.58 13.78 -10.14
CA LEU A 54 9.21 14.20 -9.87
C LEU A 54 8.82 15.41 -10.73
N LEU A 55 7.54 15.47 -11.10
CA LEU A 55 6.90 16.65 -11.68
C LEU A 55 6.53 17.66 -10.59
N ASN A 56 6.87 18.92 -10.82
CA ASN A 56 6.48 20.04 -9.97
C ASN A 56 5.71 21.08 -10.80
N SER A 57 4.56 21.54 -10.32
CA SER A 57 3.68 22.50 -11.01
C SER A 57 4.31 23.87 -11.21
N ASN A 58 5.30 24.25 -10.39
CA ASN A 58 6.01 25.52 -10.51
C ASN A 58 7.11 25.48 -11.57
N GLN A 59 7.41 24.32 -12.14
CA GLN A 59 8.41 24.18 -13.19
C GLN A 59 7.76 24.33 -14.57
N ARG A 60 8.37 25.14 -15.43
CA ARG A 60 8.01 25.26 -16.85
C ARG A 60 8.65 24.15 -17.67
N THR A 61 8.27 22.92 -17.37
CA THR A 61 8.82 21.72 -18.02
C THR A 61 8.32 21.60 -19.45
N HIS A 62 9.21 21.29 -20.39
CA HIS A 62 8.85 21.07 -21.79
C HIS A 62 7.89 19.88 -21.93
N HIS A 63 6.93 19.94 -22.86
CA HIS A 63 5.85 18.95 -22.96
C HIS A 63 6.36 17.52 -23.20
N HIS A 64 7.45 17.33 -23.94
CA HIS A 64 8.07 16.02 -24.13
C HIS A 64 8.65 15.45 -22.82
N ASP A 65 9.36 16.27 -22.05
CA ASP A 65 9.92 15.84 -20.77
C ASP A 65 8.80 15.55 -19.76
N LYS A 66 7.75 16.38 -19.76
CA LYS A 66 6.56 16.15 -18.94
C LYS A 66 5.93 14.79 -19.26
N ARG A 67 5.70 14.46 -20.54
CA ARG A 67 5.15 13.16 -20.95
C ARG A 67 6.05 12.00 -20.53
N ARG A 68 7.37 12.12 -20.73
CA ARG A 68 8.34 11.09 -20.32
C ARG A 68 8.31 10.85 -18.80
N LEU A 69 8.28 11.92 -18.01
CA LEU A 69 8.22 11.86 -16.55
C LEU A 69 6.90 11.27 -16.05
N THR A 70 5.76 11.71 -16.61
CA THR A 70 4.45 11.12 -16.31
C THR A 70 4.44 9.62 -16.57
N LYS A 71 4.95 9.18 -17.72
CA LYS A 71 5.02 7.75 -18.04
C LYS A 71 5.85 6.97 -17.02
N ARG A 72 7.05 7.47 -16.68
CA ARG A 72 7.92 6.80 -15.71
C ARG A 72 7.29 6.73 -14.31
N LEU A 73 6.54 7.76 -13.90
CA LEU A 73 5.81 7.76 -12.63
C LEU A 73 4.69 6.72 -12.61
N ARG A 74 3.95 6.58 -13.71
CA ARG A 74 2.92 5.53 -13.87
C ARG A 74 3.54 4.13 -13.78
N GLU A 75 4.60 3.89 -14.55
CA GLU A 75 5.34 2.62 -14.55
C GLU A 75 5.87 2.30 -13.14
N ALA A 76 6.47 3.26 -12.45
CA ALA A 76 6.97 3.08 -11.08
C ALA A 76 5.85 2.78 -10.07
N ALA A 77 4.64 3.30 -10.28
CA ALA A 77 3.48 2.98 -9.44
C ALA A 77 3.04 1.52 -9.65
N THR A 78 2.94 1.08 -10.91
CA THR A 78 2.62 -0.31 -11.24
C THR A 78 3.67 -1.28 -10.71
N GLU A 79 4.97 -0.95 -10.87
CA GLU A 79 6.09 -1.70 -10.29
C GLU A 79 5.92 -1.85 -8.77
N ALA A 80 5.64 -0.74 -8.06
CA ALA A 80 5.46 -0.76 -6.60
C ALA A 80 4.25 -1.59 -6.15
N VAL A 81 3.19 -1.68 -6.95
CA VAL A 81 2.06 -2.59 -6.70
C VAL A 81 2.49 -4.05 -6.87
N GLN A 82 3.23 -4.36 -7.92
CA GLN A 82 3.74 -5.71 -8.21
C GLN A 82 4.72 -6.22 -7.14
N GLU A 83 5.45 -5.32 -6.50
CA GLU A 83 6.36 -5.65 -5.39
C GLU A 83 5.64 -5.88 -4.05
N CYS A 84 4.31 -5.72 -3.98
CA CYS A 84 3.51 -5.89 -2.77
C CYS A 84 2.64 -7.16 -2.85
N PRO A 85 3.08 -8.29 -2.26
CA PRO A 85 2.36 -9.57 -2.37
C PRO A 85 0.89 -9.48 -1.90
N SER A 86 0.62 -8.79 -0.80
CA SER A 86 -0.73 -8.63 -0.27
C SER A 86 -1.65 -7.82 -1.19
N LEU A 87 -1.11 -6.89 -1.99
CA LEU A 87 -1.90 -6.18 -3.02
C LEU A 87 -2.18 -7.10 -4.21
N LEU A 88 -1.18 -7.88 -4.64
CA LEU A 88 -1.35 -8.83 -5.74
C LEU A 88 -2.39 -9.90 -5.42
N ASP A 89 -2.39 -10.45 -4.21
CA ASP A 89 -3.39 -11.43 -3.77
C ASP A 89 -4.80 -10.83 -3.79
N ALA A 90 -4.94 -9.58 -3.33
CA ALA A 90 -6.21 -8.87 -3.32
C ALA A 90 -6.70 -8.54 -4.75
N LEU A 91 -5.82 -8.07 -5.63
CA LEU A 91 -6.11 -7.86 -7.04
C LEU A 91 -6.50 -9.17 -7.74
N ALA A 92 -5.82 -10.27 -7.42
CA ALA A 92 -6.16 -11.57 -7.96
C ALA A 92 -7.57 -12.03 -7.57
N ALA A 93 -7.96 -11.78 -6.31
CA ALA A 93 -9.30 -12.08 -5.81
C ALA A 93 -10.39 -11.16 -6.40
N ALA A 94 -10.06 -9.92 -6.78
CA ALA A 94 -11.01 -8.95 -7.33
C ALA A 94 -11.31 -9.14 -8.83
N ARG A 95 -10.45 -9.88 -9.56
CA ARG A 95 -10.59 -10.04 -11.01
C ARG A 95 -11.94 -10.68 -11.40
N PRO A 96 -12.58 -10.21 -12.51
CA PRO A 96 -12.05 -9.27 -13.50
C PRO A 96 -12.26 -7.77 -13.16
N GLY A 97 -12.83 -7.43 -12.00
CA GLY A 97 -13.10 -6.06 -11.60
C GLY A 97 -11.92 -5.36 -10.93
N PRO A 98 -12.07 -4.06 -10.58
CA PRO A 98 -11.07 -3.31 -9.83
C PRO A 98 -11.02 -3.80 -8.39
N LEU A 99 -9.89 -3.57 -7.71
CA LEU A 99 -9.77 -3.89 -6.28
C LEU A 99 -10.74 -3.05 -5.42
N PHE A 100 -10.91 -1.77 -5.76
CA PHE A 100 -11.79 -0.84 -5.07
C PHE A 100 -12.80 -0.24 -6.05
N GLU A 101 -14.07 -0.23 -5.66
CA GLU A 101 -15.09 0.57 -6.34
C GLU A 101 -14.90 2.07 -6.03
N ARG A 102 -14.56 2.38 -4.77
CA ARG A 102 -14.20 3.71 -4.31
C ARG A 102 -13.03 3.66 -3.32
N ALA A 103 -12.15 4.64 -3.37
CA ALA A 103 -11.01 4.72 -2.45
C ALA A 103 -10.68 6.15 -2.03
N HIS A 104 -10.09 6.28 -0.84
CA HIS A 104 -9.41 7.47 -0.39
C HIS A 104 -7.89 7.31 -0.54
N VAL A 105 -7.22 8.37 -0.98
CA VAL A 105 -5.76 8.41 -1.12
C VAL A 105 -5.17 9.54 -0.27
N LEU A 106 -4.21 9.18 0.57
CA LEU A 106 -3.30 10.10 1.25
C LEU A 106 -1.92 10.04 0.58
N GLY A 107 -1.53 11.14 -0.07
CA GLY A 107 -0.23 11.30 -0.71
C GLY A 107 0.81 11.88 0.24
N ILE A 108 1.94 11.20 0.41
CA ILE A 108 3.05 11.64 1.25
C ILE A 108 4.24 12.03 0.38
N LEU A 109 4.60 13.31 0.38
CA LEU A 109 5.84 13.81 -0.21
C LEU A 109 6.95 13.71 0.85
N ARG A 110 7.94 12.85 0.63
CA ARG A 110 9.19 12.84 1.40
C ARG A 110 10.25 13.65 0.64
N PRO A 111 10.55 14.89 1.03
CA PRO A 111 11.44 15.75 0.26
C PRO A 111 12.91 15.30 0.39
N ALA A 112 13.75 15.72 -0.56
CA ALA A 112 15.19 15.42 -0.53
C ALA A 112 15.95 16.16 0.58
N THR A 113 15.41 17.28 1.05
CA THR A 113 16.03 18.16 2.04
C THR A 113 14.98 18.67 3.03
N ARG A 114 15.42 19.25 4.15
CA ARG A 114 14.55 19.90 5.15
C ARG A 114 14.07 21.31 4.73
N ARG A 115 14.32 21.74 3.49
CA ARG A 115 13.84 23.03 3.01
C ARG A 115 12.32 23.04 2.98
N ARG A 116 11.73 24.23 3.11
CA ARG A 116 10.28 24.42 2.98
C ARG A 116 9.83 23.88 1.62
N ALA A 117 8.93 22.90 1.65
CA ALA A 117 8.28 22.33 0.49
C ALA A 117 6.78 22.38 0.74
N ASP A 118 6.01 22.80 -0.25
CA ASP A 118 4.56 22.69 -0.23
C ASP A 118 4.18 21.48 -1.10
N PRO A 119 3.60 20.40 -0.50
CA PRO A 119 3.21 19.19 -1.20
C PRO A 119 2.31 19.42 -2.41
N ALA A 120 1.46 20.45 -2.38
CA ALA A 120 0.53 20.73 -3.47
C ALA A 120 1.23 20.98 -4.81
N ASN A 121 2.47 21.50 -4.77
CA ASN A 121 3.26 21.69 -5.98
C ASN A 121 3.64 20.38 -6.68
N TRP A 122 3.59 19.25 -5.97
CA TRP A 122 3.85 17.93 -6.53
C TRP A 122 2.57 17.20 -6.95
N TYR A 123 1.41 17.86 -6.95
CA TYR A 123 0.17 17.29 -7.45
C TYR A 123 0.31 16.64 -8.84
N PRO A 124 1.02 17.23 -9.83
CA PRO A 124 1.21 16.55 -11.12
C PRO A 124 1.93 15.21 -11.01
N SER A 125 2.80 15.03 -10.01
CA SER A 125 3.41 13.73 -9.72
C SER A 125 2.42 12.78 -9.09
N PHE A 126 1.68 13.21 -8.07
CA PHE A 126 0.67 12.36 -7.43
C PHE A 126 -0.40 11.89 -8.42
N LYS A 127 -0.86 12.77 -9.32
CA LYS A 127 -1.79 12.41 -10.39
C LYS A 127 -1.21 11.32 -11.30
N ALA A 128 0.04 11.47 -11.73
CA ALA A 128 0.69 10.44 -12.54
C ALA A 128 0.88 9.10 -11.80
N VAL A 129 1.07 9.14 -10.48
CA VAL A 129 1.15 7.90 -9.69
C VAL A 129 -0.23 7.24 -9.57
N ILE A 130 -1.28 8.02 -9.29
CA ILE A 130 -2.67 7.54 -9.23
C ILE A 130 -3.12 6.93 -10.55
N ASP A 131 -2.81 7.58 -11.67
CA ASP A 131 -3.02 7.03 -13.01
C ASP A 131 -2.39 5.63 -13.16
N GLY A 132 -1.17 5.44 -12.62
CA GLY A 132 -0.49 4.14 -12.63
C GLY A 132 -1.10 3.10 -11.69
N LEU A 133 -1.81 3.54 -10.64
CA LEU A 133 -2.60 2.66 -9.77
C LEU A 133 -3.89 2.20 -10.46
N VAL A 134 -4.52 3.08 -11.25
CA VAL A 134 -5.63 2.70 -12.15
C VAL A 134 -5.14 1.69 -13.19
N ASP A 135 -3.99 1.96 -13.83
CA ASP A 135 -3.37 1.02 -14.79
C ASP A 135 -3.09 -0.36 -14.16
N ALA A 136 -2.81 -0.40 -12.86
CA ALA A 136 -2.56 -1.62 -12.10
C ALA A 136 -3.84 -2.34 -11.62
N GLY A 137 -5.03 -1.76 -11.86
CA GLY A 137 -6.33 -2.35 -11.52
C GLY A 137 -6.82 -2.07 -10.11
N LEU A 138 -6.25 -1.09 -9.39
CA LEU A 138 -6.73 -0.77 -8.04
C LEU A 138 -8.11 -0.08 -8.07
N LEU A 139 -8.38 0.70 -9.10
CA LEU A 139 -9.62 1.44 -9.36
C LEU A 139 -9.90 1.36 -10.86
N ASP A 140 -11.17 1.49 -11.26
CA ASP A 140 -11.54 1.57 -12.68
C ASP A 140 -11.10 2.90 -13.33
N ASP A 141 -11.11 3.99 -12.55
CA ASP A 141 -10.73 5.34 -12.98
C ASP A 141 -10.41 6.19 -11.74
N ASP A 142 -9.80 7.35 -11.94
CA ASP A 142 -9.39 8.26 -10.86
C ASP A 142 -10.27 9.51 -10.71
N ASP A 143 -11.46 9.47 -11.30
CA ASP A 143 -12.42 10.55 -11.19
C ASP A 143 -12.99 10.73 -9.76
N HIS A 144 -13.69 11.84 -9.56
CA HIS A 144 -14.30 12.22 -8.28
C HIS A 144 -15.36 11.24 -7.74
N THR A 145 -15.90 10.33 -8.57
CA THR A 145 -16.89 9.33 -8.13
C THR A 145 -16.20 8.13 -7.48
N ARG A 146 -14.99 7.80 -7.95
CA ARG A 146 -14.20 6.62 -7.55
C ARG A 146 -13.07 6.97 -6.58
N LEU A 147 -12.48 8.16 -6.69
CA LEU A 147 -11.33 8.56 -5.89
C LEU A 147 -11.59 9.83 -5.09
N VAL A 148 -11.30 9.76 -3.79
CA VAL A 148 -11.26 10.91 -2.88
C VAL A 148 -9.81 11.26 -2.56
N GLY A 149 -9.45 12.54 -2.71
CA GLY A 149 -8.08 13.03 -2.55
C GLY A 149 -7.40 13.31 -3.90
N PRO A 150 -6.08 13.14 -4.04
CA PRO A 150 -5.13 12.80 -2.98
C PRO A 150 -4.97 13.93 -1.96
N ASP A 151 -5.10 13.60 -0.68
CA ASP A 151 -4.72 14.52 0.39
C ASP A 151 -3.20 14.52 0.53
N MET A 152 -2.54 15.65 0.22
CA MET A 152 -1.09 15.70 0.19
C MET A 152 -0.50 16.18 1.52
N ARG A 153 0.46 15.44 2.08
CA ARG A 153 1.18 15.78 3.33
C ARG A 153 2.69 15.64 3.14
N LEU A 154 3.45 16.31 4.00
CA LEU A 154 4.90 16.11 4.10
C LEU A 154 5.20 14.90 4.98
N GLY A 155 6.13 14.08 4.52
CA GLY A 155 6.75 13.02 5.32
C GLY A 155 8.20 13.35 5.68
N THR A 156 8.84 12.43 6.39
CA THR A 156 10.26 12.54 6.76
C THR A 156 11.14 12.61 5.50
N PRO A 157 12.11 13.55 5.44
CA PRO A 157 13.01 13.65 4.29
C PRO A 157 13.81 12.37 4.03
N VAL A 158 14.03 12.06 2.75
CA VAL A 158 14.82 10.91 2.29
C VAL A 158 15.73 11.34 1.15
N LYS A 159 16.90 10.71 1.01
CA LYS A 159 17.85 11.03 -0.06
C LYS A 159 17.19 10.85 -1.43
N GLY A 160 17.20 11.90 -2.26
CA GLY A 160 16.63 11.87 -3.61
C GLY A 160 15.15 12.22 -3.72
N ALA A 161 14.47 12.48 -2.60
CA ALA A 161 13.01 12.60 -2.51
C ALA A 161 12.25 11.32 -2.90
N GLN A 162 11.02 11.19 -2.44
CA GLN A 162 10.22 9.99 -2.64
C GLN A 162 8.74 10.32 -2.47
N LEU A 163 7.89 9.61 -3.22
CA LEU A 163 6.46 9.62 -2.99
C LEU A 163 6.06 8.30 -2.32
N ALA A 164 5.15 8.39 -1.36
CA ALA A 164 4.42 7.25 -0.83
C ALA A 164 2.94 7.58 -0.83
N LEU A 165 2.10 6.61 -1.16
CA LEU A 165 0.66 6.74 -1.13
C LEU A 165 0.11 5.74 -0.11
N ILE A 166 -0.83 6.20 0.68
CA ILE A 166 -1.67 5.33 1.49
C ILE A 166 -3.03 5.33 0.82
N ILE A 167 -3.45 4.17 0.31
CA ILE A 167 -4.76 3.99 -0.31
C ILE A 167 -5.64 3.17 0.63
N ARG A 168 -6.90 3.58 0.80
CA ARG A 168 -7.91 2.84 1.57
C ARG A 168 -9.18 2.68 0.74
N GLY A 169 -9.64 1.45 0.57
CA GLY A 169 -10.97 1.20 0.01
C GLY A 169 -12.08 1.76 0.92
N LEU A 170 -13.04 2.47 0.34
CA LEU A 170 -14.21 3.01 1.04
C LEU A 170 -15.38 2.03 0.92
N ALA A 171 -16.10 1.79 2.02
CA ALA A 171 -17.30 0.98 1.99
C ALA A 171 -18.42 1.66 1.18
N PRO A 172 -19.40 0.89 0.67
CA PRO A 172 -20.56 1.47 0.00
C PRO A 172 -21.26 2.52 0.88
N GLY A 173 -21.43 3.73 0.35
CA GLY A 173 -22.04 4.86 1.07
C GLY A 173 -21.13 5.60 2.04
N GLU A 174 -19.91 5.12 2.29
CA GLU A 174 -18.92 5.83 3.11
C GLU A 174 -18.51 7.13 2.42
N GLN A 175 -18.52 8.23 3.18
CA GLN A 175 -18.04 9.53 2.76
C GLN A 175 -16.70 9.83 3.44
N TRP A 176 -15.78 10.45 2.68
CA TRP A 176 -14.50 10.86 3.20
C TRP A 176 -14.17 12.31 2.82
N PRO A 177 -13.70 13.13 3.77
CA PRO A 177 -13.88 12.91 5.21
C PRO A 177 -15.38 12.86 5.54
N ASP A 178 -15.78 12.24 6.65
CA ASP A 178 -17.17 12.25 7.10
C ASP A 178 -17.55 13.62 7.68
N LEU A 179 -17.50 14.63 6.82
CA LEU A 179 -17.90 16.00 7.08
C LEU A 179 -19.19 16.24 6.29
N ASP A 180 -20.24 16.70 6.96
CA ASP A 180 -21.49 17.05 6.31
C ASP A 180 -21.31 18.29 5.41
N VAL A 181 -20.86 18.05 4.18
CA VAL A 181 -20.66 19.11 3.17
C VAL A 181 -21.98 19.57 2.54
N LYS A 182 -23.09 18.85 2.76
CA LYS A 182 -24.42 19.25 2.26
C LYS A 182 -24.99 20.47 2.99
N GLY A 183 -24.39 20.84 4.13
CA GLY A 183 -24.73 22.05 4.90
C GLY A 183 -23.98 23.32 4.51
N ILE A 184 -23.08 23.30 3.51
CA ILE A 184 -22.42 24.51 3.02
C ILE A 184 -23.42 25.23 2.11
N ALA A 185 -24.26 26.08 2.71
CA ALA A 185 -25.09 27.02 1.96
C ALA A 185 -24.20 27.86 1.02
N ALA A 186 -24.66 27.98 -0.24
CA ALA A 186 -23.99 28.73 -1.30
C ALA A 186 -23.76 30.21 -0.96
#